data_AF-A0A2K0XNK0-F1
#
_entry.id   AF-A0A2K0XNK0-F1
#
_cell.length_a   1.000
_cell.length_b   1.000
_cell.length_c   1.000
_cell.angle_alpha   90.00
_cell.angle_beta   90.00
_cell.angle_gamma   90.00
#
_symmetry.space_group_name_H-M   'P 1'
#
loop_
_entity.id
_entity.type
_entity.pdbx_description
1 polymer ?
#
loop_
_entity_poly.entity_id
_entity_poly.type
_entity_poly.pdbx_seq_one_letter_code
_entity_poly.pdbx_strand_id
1 'polypeptide(L)'
;MVGQIPSVLVCYGITAIGVVLICLFAIAYFLPYKQVYSGTATIHEITIAPTDSTDITILLRFENKRPGNVNGQMLYLQASNGTSVGTVRELFTVRDTLERQETLCRFKTTDIQPLENQTVDFRLVQSSCNLLQKLLGDIGL
;
A
#
# COMPACT_ATOMS: atom_id res chain seq x y z
N MET A 1 -41.17 -46.58 10.13
CA MET A 1 -40.56 -45.40 10.75
C MET A 1 -40.03 -44.51 9.64
N VAL A 2 -40.64 -43.34 9.51
CA VAL A 2 -40.43 -42.36 8.45
C VAL A 2 -39.06 -41.68 8.63
N GLY A 3 -38.32 -41.54 7.52
CA GLY A 3 -37.30 -40.49 7.32
C GLY A 3 -36.07 -40.52 8.24
N GLN A 4 -35.14 -41.44 8.04
CA GLN A 4 -33.76 -41.24 8.50
C GLN A 4 -32.87 -40.96 7.29
N ILE A 5 -32.53 -39.68 7.11
CA ILE A 5 -31.43 -39.26 6.23
C ILE A 5 -30.19 -40.01 6.74
N PRO A 6 -29.48 -40.81 5.93
CA PRO A 6 -28.32 -41.53 6.40
C PRO A 6 -27.29 -40.53 6.93
N SER A 7 -27.11 -40.53 8.25
CA SER A 7 -26.29 -39.58 9.02
C SER A 7 -24.85 -39.46 8.48
N VAL A 8 -24.38 -40.51 7.81
CA VAL A 8 -23.05 -40.62 7.25
C VAL A 8 -22.81 -39.65 6.10
N LEU A 9 -23.79 -39.45 5.21
CA LEU A 9 -23.66 -38.52 4.06
C LEU A 9 -23.58 -37.06 4.54
N VAL A 10 -24.33 -36.75 5.60
CA VAL A 10 -24.33 -35.43 6.25
C VAL A 10 -22.98 -35.17 6.93
N CYS A 11 -22.42 -36.16 7.62
CA CYS A 11 -21.08 -36.04 8.24
C CYS A 11 -19.99 -35.77 7.20
N TYR A 12 -19.95 -36.51 6.09
CA TYR A 12 -18.95 -36.28 5.03
C TYR A 12 -19.11 -34.91 4.36
N GLY A 13 -20.35 -34.45 4.14
CA GLY A 13 -20.62 -33.11 3.62
C GLY A 13 -20.09 -32.01 4.55
N ILE A 14 -20.34 -32.13 5.85
CA ILE A 14 -19.86 -31.17 6.86
C ILE A 14 -18.32 -31.17 6.92
N THR A 15 -17.69 -32.35 6.92
CA THR A 15 -16.22 -32.44 6.93
C THR A 15 -15.62 -31.83 5.66
N ALA A 16 -16.21 -32.08 4.48
CA ALA A 16 -15.73 -31.51 3.23
C ALA A 16 -15.81 -29.97 3.24
N ILE A 17 -16.94 -29.41 3.68
CA ILE A 17 -17.12 -27.96 3.81
C ILE A 17 -16.13 -27.36 4.81
N GLY A 18 -15.95 -28.01 5.96
CA GLY A 18 -15.00 -27.60 6.99
C GLY A 18 -13.56 -27.56 6.48
N VAL A 19 -13.13 -28.59 5.75
CA VAL A 19 -11.80 -28.64 5.13
C VAL A 19 -11.62 -27.51 4.11
N VAL A 20 -12.60 -27.28 3.24
CA VAL A 20 -12.55 -26.20 2.24
C VAL A 20 -12.45 -24.82 2.92
N LEU A 21 -13.23 -24.58 3.97
CA LEU A 21 -13.17 -23.33 4.74
C LEU A 21 -11.80 -23.12 5.40
N ILE A 22 -11.22 -24.16 6.00
CA ILE A 22 -9.89 -24.10 6.61
C ILE A 22 -8.83 -23.83 5.55
N CYS A 23 -8.90 -24.48 4.39
CA CYS A 23 -7.98 -24.22 3.28
C CYS A 23 -8.10 -22.78 2.78
N LEU A 24 -9.31 -22.25 2.61
CA LEU A 24 -9.52 -20.86 2.20
C LEU A 24 -8.97 -19.87 3.23
N PHE A 25 -9.17 -20.15 4.52
CA PHE A 25 -8.61 -19.35 5.61
C PHE A 25 -7.08 -19.37 5.62
N ALA A 26 -6.48 -20.55 5.42
CA ALA A 26 -5.03 -20.69 5.31
C ALA A 26 -4.47 -19.87 4.13
N ILE A 27 -5.09 -19.94 2.95
CA ILE A 27 -4.69 -19.14 1.79
C ILE A 27 -4.79 -17.64 2.10
N ALA A 28 -5.90 -17.19 2.69
CA ALA A 28 -6.09 -15.79 3.06
C ALA A 28 -5.14 -15.31 4.18
N TYR A 29 -4.69 -16.22 5.04
CA TYR A 29 -3.69 -15.93 6.07
C TYR A 29 -2.27 -15.85 5.49
N PHE A 30 -1.91 -16.79 4.60
CA PHE A 30 -0.56 -16.88 4.03
C PHE A 30 -0.31 -15.92 2.87
N LEU A 31 -1.34 -15.38 2.19
CA LEU A 31 -1.13 -14.38 1.15
C LEU A 31 -0.91 -12.99 1.78
N PRO A 32 0.32 -12.44 1.73
CA PRO A 32 0.55 -11.05 2.11
C PRO A 32 -0.16 -10.13 1.12
N TYR A 33 -1.04 -9.27 1.63
CA TYR A 33 -1.69 -8.28 0.79
C TYR A 33 -0.73 -7.14 0.50
N LYS A 34 -0.46 -6.89 -0.78
CA LYS A 34 0.29 -5.72 -1.23
C LYS A 34 -0.64 -4.82 -2.01
N GLN A 35 -0.86 -3.61 -1.49
CA GLN A 35 -1.63 -2.60 -2.17
C GLN A 35 -0.68 -1.63 -2.85
N VAL A 36 -0.80 -1.50 -4.17
CA VAL A 36 0.00 -0.55 -4.95
C VAL A 36 -0.88 0.63 -5.31
N TYR A 37 -0.41 1.82 -5.01
CA TYR A 37 -1.05 3.08 -5.37
C TYR A 37 -0.21 3.78 -6.42
N SER A 38 -0.86 4.35 -7.44
CA SER A 38 -0.21 5.10 -8.51
C SER A 38 -0.70 6.54 -8.56
N GLY A 39 0.14 7.41 -9.09
CA GLY A 39 -0.20 8.79 -9.34
C GLY A 39 0.97 9.60 -9.88
N THR A 40 0.81 10.92 -9.84
CA THR A 40 1.84 11.89 -10.25
C THR A 40 2.42 12.60 -9.03
N ALA A 41 3.73 12.70 -8.97
CA ALA A 41 4.49 13.33 -7.91
C ALA A 41 5.19 14.57 -8.47
N THR A 42 4.90 15.73 -7.89
CA THR A 42 5.59 16.98 -8.21
C THR A 42 6.56 17.31 -7.10
N ILE A 43 7.85 17.32 -7.43
CA ILE A 43 8.93 17.56 -6.48
C ILE A 43 9.25 19.05 -6.52
N HIS A 44 8.99 19.75 -5.42
CA HIS A 44 9.45 21.14 -5.26
C HIS A 44 10.89 21.16 -4.75
N GLU A 45 11.49 22.34 -4.82
CA GLU A 45 12.88 22.64 -4.47
C GLU A 45 13.39 21.85 -3.27
N ILE A 46 14.50 21.16 -3.48
CA ILE A 46 15.09 20.24 -2.51
C ILE A 46 16.03 21.07 -1.65
N THR A 47 15.72 21.24 -0.36
CA THR A 47 16.69 21.79 0.58
C THR A 47 17.77 20.75 0.83
N ILE A 48 18.85 20.81 0.05
CA ILE A 48 19.97 19.87 0.15
C ILE A 48 20.66 20.07 1.50
N ALA A 49 20.42 19.14 2.44
CA ALA A 49 21.22 19.03 3.65
C ALA A 49 22.53 18.28 3.35
N PRO A 50 23.66 18.58 4.02
CA PRO A 50 24.95 17.93 3.80
C PRO A 50 25.02 16.52 4.41
N THR A 51 23.95 15.74 4.27
CA THR A 51 23.79 14.39 4.82
C THR A 51 23.42 13.43 3.68
N ASP A 52 23.80 12.16 3.78
CA ASP A 52 23.57 11.13 2.75
C ASP A 52 22.09 10.84 2.43
N SER A 53 21.16 11.36 3.24
CA SER A 53 19.72 11.25 3.04
C SER A 53 19.04 12.56 3.42
N THR A 54 18.19 13.07 2.54
CA THR A 54 17.48 14.34 2.74
C THR A 54 15.99 14.04 2.88
N ASP A 55 15.35 14.69 3.86
CA ASP A 55 13.90 14.71 3.98
C ASP A 55 13.35 15.81 3.05
N ILE A 56 12.44 15.43 2.15
CA ILE A 56 11.97 16.24 1.04
C ILE A 56 10.45 16.23 1.05
N THR A 57 9.87 17.41 0.91
CA THR A 57 8.42 17.56 0.77
C THR A 57 8.05 17.44 -0.70
N ILE A 58 7.26 16.43 -1.04
CA ILE A 58 6.80 16.14 -2.39
C ILE A 58 5.28 16.24 -2.42
N LEU A 59 4.74 16.84 -3.48
CA LEU A 59 3.32 16.91 -3.71
C LEU A 59 2.86 15.67 -4.50
N LEU A 60 2.14 14.78 -3.84
CA LEU A 60 1.58 13.57 -4.46
C LEU A 60 0.14 13.80 -4.88
N ARG A 61 -0.17 13.52 -6.15
CA ARG A 61 -1.52 13.44 -6.69
C ARG A 61 -1.84 11.99 -7.03
N PHE A 62 -2.70 11.38 -6.22
CA PHE A 62 -3.18 10.02 -6.43
C PHE A 62 -4.27 9.99 -7.51
N GLU A 63 -4.19 9.04 -8.44
CA GLU A 63 -5.22 8.88 -9.49
C GLU A 63 -6.46 8.13 -9.00
N ASN A 64 -6.25 7.09 -8.18
CA ASN A 64 -7.29 6.14 -7.79
C ASN A 64 -7.61 6.24 -6.30
N LYS A 65 -7.47 5.13 -5.58
CA LYS A 65 -7.67 5.06 -4.13
C LYS A 65 -6.57 5.84 -3.42
N ARG A 66 -6.95 6.52 -2.35
CA ARG A 66 -6.01 7.20 -1.47
C ARG A 66 -5.62 6.24 -0.35
N PRO A 67 -4.32 6.09 -0.07
CA PRO A 67 -3.91 5.40 1.14
C PRO A 67 -4.32 6.22 2.37
N GLY A 68 -4.56 5.53 3.49
CA GLY A 68 -4.65 6.16 4.80
C GLY A 68 -3.25 6.40 5.36
N ASN A 69 -2.85 5.66 6.38
CA ASN A 69 -1.50 5.75 6.94
C ASN A 69 -0.49 4.95 6.10
N VAL A 70 0.48 5.65 5.50
CA VAL A 70 1.58 5.08 4.71
C VAL A 70 2.96 5.44 5.26
N ASN A 71 3.04 5.83 6.53
CA ASN A 71 4.32 6.07 7.19
C ASN A 71 5.19 4.79 7.15
N GLY A 72 6.45 4.95 6.77
CA GLY A 72 7.43 3.88 6.63
C GLY A 72 7.32 3.06 5.35
N GLN A 73 6.36 3.34 4.46
CA GLN A 73 6.20 2.60 3.21
C GLN A 73 7.16 3.08 2.12
N MET A 74 7.47 2.19 1.19
CA MET A 74 8.37 2.49 0.07
C MET A 74 7.63 3.25 -1.03
N LEU A 75 8.19 4.39 -1.41
CA LEU A 75 7.75 5.23 -2.53
C LEU A 75 8.76 5.10 -3.67
N TYR A 76 8.27 4.69 -4.83
CA TYR A 76 9.03 4.56 -6.06
C TYR A 76 8.67 5.70 -6.98
N LEU A 77 9.64 6.51 -7.38
CA LEU A 77 9.49 7.57 -8.36
C LEU A 77 10.07 7.08 -9.69
N GLN A 78 9.28 7.10 -10.74
CA GLN A 78 9.70 6.69 -12.08
C GLN A 78 10.07 7.93 -12.91
N ALA A 79 11.36 8.11 -13.12
CA ALA A 79 11.89 9.13 -14.02
C ALA A 79 12.46 8.51 -15.30
N SER A 80 12.69 9.36 -16.28
CA SER A 80 13.33 9.01 -17.55
C SER A 80 14.73 8.43 -17.39
N ASN A 81 15.41 8.75 -16.29
CA ASN A 81 16.78 8.32 -15.97
C ASN A 81 16.85 7.09 -15.04
N GLY A 82 15.71 6.57 -14.57
CA GLY A 82 15.66 5.44 -13.64
C GLY A 82 14.51 5.51 -12.64
N THR A 83 14.46 4.53 -11.74
CA THR A 83 13.49 4.54 -10.63
C THR A 83 14.19 4.90 -9.33
N SER A 84 13.80 6.03 -8.72
CA SER A 84 14.31 6.46 -7.42
C SER A 84 13.44 5.90 -6.31
N VAL A 85 14.07 5.31 -5.29
CA VAL A 85 13.36 4.65 -4.18
C VAL A 85 13.55 5.46 -2.91
N GLY A 86 12.45 5.80 -2.24
CA GLY A 86 12.44 6.52 -0.98
C GLY A 86 11.47 5.91 0.02
N THR A 87 11.50 6.45 1.23
CA THR A 87 10.58 6.03 2.31
C THR A 87 9.68 7.20 2.67
N VAL A 88 8.37 6.96 2.72
CA VAL A 88 7.42 7.98 3.19
C VAL A 88 7.56 8.14 4.70
N ARG A 89 7.80 9.36 5.17
CA ARG A 89 7.78 9.72 6.60
C ARG A 89 6.37 10.09 7.02
N GLU A 90 5.72 10.94 6.26
CA GLU A 90 4.42 11.46 6.62
C GLU A 90 3.64 11.84 5.36
N LEU A 91 2.35 11.50 5.36
CA LEU A 91 1.43 11.89 4.32
C LEU A 91 0.42 12.86 4.94
N PHE A 92 0.42 14.10 4.48
CA PHE A 92 -0.53 15.10 4.95
C PHE A 92 -1.88 14.86 4.30
N THR A 93 -2.95 14.91 5.10
CA THR A 93 -4.34 14.77 4.63
C THR A 93 -4.89 16.04 3.98
N VAL A 94 -4.21 17.16 4.19
CA VAL A 94 -4.56 18.47 3.64
C VAL A 94 -4.31 18.47 2.14
N ARG A 95 -5.30 18.96 1.39
CA ARG A 95 -5.21 19.07 -0.07
C ARG A 95 -5.00 20.51 -0.49
N ASP A 96 -4.20 20.66 -1.53
CA ASP A 96 -4.17 21.86 -2.32
C ASP A 96 -5.38 21.89 -3.30
N THR A 97 -5.64 23.07 -3.86
CA THR A 97 -6.62 23.37 -4.92
C THR A 97 -6.53 22.45 -6.14
N LEU A 98 -5.38 21.80 -6.36
CA LEU A 98 -5.11 20.86 -7.45
C LEU A 98 -5.23 19.37 -7.04
N GLU A 99 -5.86 19.09 -5.90
CA GLU A 99 -5.99 17.74 -5.30
C GLU A 99 -4.64 17.05 -4.99
N ARG A 100 -3.58 17.83 -4.88
CA ARG A 100 -2.25 17.39 -4.47
C ARG A 100 -2.18 17.34 -2.95
N GLN A 101 -1.50 16.34 -2.41
CA GLN A 101 -1.23 16.19 -0.98
C GLN A 101 0.26 16.33 -0.73
N GLU A 102 0.61 17.12 0.27
CA GLU A 102 1.98 17.20 0.73
C GLU A 102 2.38 15.87 1.37
N THR A 103 3.58 15.41 1.05
CA THR A 103 4.12 14.17 1.59
C THR A 103 5.58 14.39 1.94
N LEU A 104 5.92 14.20 3.21
CA LEU A 104 7.31 14.20 3.65
C LEU A 104 7.90 12.82 3.35
N CYS A 105 8.95 12.79 2.54
CA CYS A 105 9.62 11.55 2.14
C CYS A 105 11.12 11.67 2.32
N ARG A 106 11.77 10.56 2.68
CA ARG A 106 13.22 10.47 2.76
C ARG A 106 13.78 9.77 1.54
N PHE A 107 14.63 10.49 0.80
CA PHE A 107 15.32 9.98 -0.38
C PHE A 107 16.83 10.17 -0.24
N LYS A 108 17.60 9.40 -1.02
CA LYS A 108 19.03 9.67 -1.21
C LYS A 108 19.18 10.91 -2.09
N THR A 109 20.06 11.81 -1.69
CA THR A 109 20.29 13.09 -2.38
C THR A 109 20.69 12.89 -3.84
N THR A 110 21.53 11.89 -4.13
CA THR A 110 21.97 11.55 -5.50
C THR A 110 20.83 11.12 -6.41
N ASP A 111 19.79 10.50 -5.85
CA ASP A 111 18.72 9.87 -6.62
C ASP A 111 17.57 10.85 -6.87
N ILE A 112 17.46 11.91 -6.07
CA ILE A 112 16.36 12.89 -6.11
C ILE A 112 16.78 14.24 -6.71
N GLN A 113 18.07 14.59 -6.64
CA GLN A 113 18.61 15.80 -7.30
C GLN A 113 18.23 15.93 -8.80
N PRO A 114 18.27 14.88 -9.65
CA PRO A 114 17.89 15.04 -11.06
C PRO A 114 16.38 15.18 -11.28
N LEU A 115 15.56 14.90 -10.26
CA LEU A 115 14.11 14.96 -10.28
C LEU A 115 13.54 16.29 -9.74
N GLU A 116 14.42 17.19 -9.31
CA GLU A 116 14.03 18.50 -8.80
C GLU A 116 13.24 19.30 -9.86
N ASN A 117 12.16 19.95 -9.43
CA ASN A 117 11.25 20.71 -10.30
C ASN A 117 10.63 19.90 -11.45
N GLN A 118 10.63 18.57 -11.34
CA GLN A 118 9.96 17.68 -12.30
C GLN A 118 8.68 17.09 -11.71
N THR A 119 7.76 16.77 -12.61
CA THR A 119 6.59 15.95 -12.29
C THR A 119 6.83 14.57 -12.88
N VAL A 120 6.80 13.55 -12.03
CA VAL A 120 7.07 12.16 -12.40
C VAL A 120 5.97 11.24 -11.89
N ASP A 121 5.85 10.08 -12.51
CA ASP A 121 4.92 9.07 -12.01
C ASP A 121 5.49 8.39 -10.77
N PHE A 122 4.64 8.14 -9.79
CA PHE A 122 5.03 7.39 -8.60
C PHE A 122 4.23 6.11 -8.45
N ARG A 123 4.85 5.15 -7.77
CA ARG A 123 4.22 3.95 -7.23
C ARG A 123 4.52 3.87 -5.75
N LEU A 124 3.47 3.87 -4.94
CA LEU A 124 3.58 3.64 -3.50
C LEU A 124 3.14 2.21 -3.23
N VAL A 125 4.03 1.40 -2.68
CA VAL A 125 3.74 0.01 -2.33
C VAL A 125 3.47 -0.04 -0.84
N GLN A 126 2.19 -0.13 -0.49
CA GLN A 126 1.78 -0.41 0.88
C GLN A 126 1.75 -1.92 1.09
N SER A 127 2.69 -2.42 1.87
CA SER A 127 2.61 -3.79 2.39
C SER A 127 1.77 -3.74 3.65
N SER A 128 0.47 -4.02 3.54
CA SER A 128 -0.35 -4.18 4.74
C SER A 128 -0.13 -5.57 5.33
N CYS A 129 -0.52 -5.74 6.59
CA CYS A 129 -0.62 -7.07 7.17
C CYS A 129 -1.61 -7.94 6.36
N ASN A 130 -1.58 -9.26 6.60
CA ASN A 130 -2.23 -10.30 5.80
C ASN A 130 -3.65 -9.93 5.32
N LEU A 131 -4.06 -10.45 4.15
CA LEU A 131 -5.40 -10.25 3.56
C LEU A 131 -6.54 -10.38 4.58
N LEU A 132 -6.39 -11.34 5.50
CA LEU A 132 -7.32 -11.61 6.57
C LEU A 132 -7.49 -10.42 7.54
N GLN A 133 -6.40 -9.76 7.95
CA GLN A 133 -6.48 -8.55 8.75
C GLN A 133 -7.06 -7.37 7.96
N LYS A 134 -6.84 -7.30 6.65
CA LYS A 134 -7.48 -6.27 5.81
C LYS A 134 -8.99 -6.45 5.72
N LEU A 135 -9.47 -7.71 5.64
CA LEU A 135 -10.89 -8.04 5.55
C LEU A 135 -11.60 -7.98 6.91
N LEU A 136 -10.94 -8.37 8.00
CA LEU A 136 -11.54 -8.33 9.34
C LEU A 136 -11.29 -7.02 10.10
N GLY A 137 -10.22 -6.27 9.81
CA GLY A 137 -9.91 -5.00 10.45
C GLY A 137 -10.71 -3.80 9.93
N ASP A 138 -11.45 -3.95 8.83
CA ASP A 138 -12.47 -2.98 8.38
C ASP A 138 -13.81 -3.16 9.13
N ILE A 139 -13.95 -4.25 9.90
CA ILE A 139 -15.04 -4.48 10.84
C ILE A 139 -14.63 -3.80 12.15
N GLY A 140 -14.79 -2.49 12.19
CA GLY A 140 -14.40 -1.64 13.31
C GLY A 140 -14.90 -2.16 14.65
N LEU A 141 -13.98 -2.20 15.61
CA LEU A 141 -14.26 -2.23 17.03
C LEU A 141 -13.68 -0.96 17.65
#